data_AF-A0A5R8VT13-F1
#
_entry.id   AF-A0A5R8VT13-F1
#
_cell.length_a   1.000
_cell.length_b   1.000
_cell.length_c   1.000
_cell.angle_alpha   90.00
_cell.angle_beta   90.00
_cell.angle_gamma   90.00
#
_symmetry.space_group_name_H-M   'P 1'
#
loop_
_entity.id
_entity.type
_entity.pdbx_description
1 polymer ?
#
loop_
_entity_poly.entity_id
_entity_poly.type
_entity_poly.pdbx_seq_one_letter_code
_entity_poly.pdbx_strand_id
1 'polypeptide(L)'
;MAIATEPLYNRYPTSEHTHLDTLVRTYHAAGLTPPTLAVGIRDRINSAPTVHQVAAELADQALTTTNPDEWYEEALDRLRTAQAAEALTKAFNTNYQDAVRRHVPALQAQAAEDLTPVFNKHAKALTAAAKKLPATKPLDMAANVEADTAAEYKTARTALAMLGTIASIYTAAVPGEVPVALNRLLPVVHLPAAVKEQVARSMGESVKVLNESSLTGTRAIRQLAADAKEDIDLALINVARGHYEGVTLAVATPDELRERRRTATTAHQREQVAEGPRVYVR
;
A
#
# COMPACT_ATOMS: atom_id res chain seq x y z
N MET A 1 -12.94 -15.14 25.43
CA MET A 1 -11.83 -14.51 24.69
C MET A 1 -12.03 -14.80 23.21
N ALA A 2 -12.43 -13.81 22.42
CA ALA A 2 -12.42 -13.97 20.97
C ALA A 2 -10.96 -13.92 20.50
N ILE A 3 -10.50 -14.98 19.84
CA ILE A 3 -9.21 -14.98 19.16
C ILE A 3 -9.35 -13.97 18.02
N ALA A 4 -8.65 -12.84 18.11
CA ALA A 4 -8.61 -11.86 17.03
C ALA A 4 -8.05 -12.56 15.79
N THR A 5 -8.92 -12.82 14.82
CA THR A 5 -8.54 -13.46 13.57
C THR A 5 -7.82 -12.39 12.74
N GLU A 6 -6.65 -12.71 12.20
CA GLU A 6 -5.95 -11.77 11.32
C GLU A 6 -6.86 -11.39 10.14
N PRO A 7 -6.89 -10.10 9.74
CA PRO A 7 -7.68 -9.66 8.61
C PRO A 7 -7.19 -10.33 7.33
N LEU A 8 -8.12 -10.75 6.48
CA LEU A 8 -7.85 -11.38 5.19
C LEU A 8 -7.32 -10.36 4.19
N TYR A 9 -7.86 -9.14 4.22
CA TYR A 9 -7.28 -7.96 3.63
C TYR A 9 -6.07 -7.51 4.46
N ASN A 10 -4.96 -8.23 4.29
CA ASN A 10 -3.70 -7.89 4.92
C ASN A 10 -2.78 -7.19 3.92
N ARG A 11 -2.63 -5.87 4.09
CA ARG A 11 -1.56 -5.13 3.44
C ARG A 11 -0.24 -5.47 4.12
N TYR A 12 0.64 -6.14 3.40
CA TYR A 12 2.04 -6.26 3.79
C TYR A 12 2.63 -4.88 4.12
N PRO A 13 3.44 -4.76 5.18
CA PRO A 13 4.06 -3.51 5.57
C PRO A 13 5.10 -3.09 4.52
N THR A 14 4.73 -2.07 3.74
CA THR A 14 5.59 -1.49 2.70
C THR A 14 6.21 -0.20 3.24
N SER A 15 7.53 -0.22 3.40
CA SER A 15 8.36 0.94 3.76
C SER A 15 9.23 1.33 2.56
N GLU A 16 10.02 2.41 2.71
CA GLU A 16 10.99 2.79 1.69
C GLU A 16 12.03 1.69 1.42
N HIS A 17 12.37 0.90 2.45
CA HIS A 17 13.38 -0.16 2.35
C HIS A 17 12.83 -1.48 1.82
N THR A 18 11.52 -1.73 1.93
CA THR A 18 10.87 -3.00 1.51
C THR A 18 10.02 -2.85 0.24
N HIS A 19 10.07 -1.68 -0.39
CA HIS A 19 9.17 -1.34 -1.50
C HIS A 19 9.37 -2.23 -2.73
N LEU A 20 10.62 -2.39 -3.17
CA LEU A 20 10.95 -3.17 -4.35
C LEU A 20 10.65 -4.66 -4.14
N ASP A 21 10.98 -5.20 -2.97
CA ASP A 21 10.67 -6.58 -2.61
C ASP A 21 9.15 -6.82 -2.56
N THR A 22 8.40 -5.83 -2.06
CA THR A 22 6.94 -5.90 -2.03
C THR A 22 6.35 -5.85 -3.43
N LEU A 23 6.86 -4.99 -4.33
CA LEU A 23 6.46 -4.98 -5.73
C LEU A 23 6.70 -6.36 -6.37
N VAL A 24 7.91 -6.90 -6.25
CA VAL A 24 8.26 -8.23 -6.80
C VAL A 24 7.33 -9.31 -6.27
N ARG A 25 7.08 -9.34 -4.95
CA ARG A 25 6.16 -10.29 -4.32
C ARG A 25 4.73 -10.15 -4.86
N THR A 26 4.23 -8.93 -5.05
CA THR A 26 2.90 -8.68 -5.58
C THR A 26 2.77 -9.18 -7.03
N TYR A 27 3.78 -8.97 -7.88
CA TYR A 27 3.80 -9.52 -9.24
C TYR A 27 3.75 -11.05 -9.22
N HIS A 28 4.59 -11.69 -8.41
CA HIS A 28 4.58 -13.15 -8.27
C HIS A 28 3.25 -13.69 -7.77
N ALA A 29 2.64 -13.05 -6.76
CA ALA A 29 1.32 -13.43 -6.26
C ALA A 29 0.23 -13.29 -7.34
N ALA A 30 0.36 -12.29 -8.22
CA ALA A 30 -0.52 -12.07 -9.36
C ALA A 30 -0.24 -13.01 -10.55
N GLY A 31 0.82 -13.83 -10.50
CA GLY A 31 1.24 -14.70 -11.59
C GLY A 31 1.89 -13.94 -12.76
N LEU A 32 2.42 -12.75 -12.50
CA LEU A 32 3.08 -11.89 -13.49
C LEU A 32 4.60 -11.92 -13.32
N THR A 33 5.32 -11.63 -14.40
CA THR A 33 6.76 -11.41 -14.36
C THR A 33 7.04 -9.99 -13.87
N PRO A 34 7.82 -9.79 -12.78
CA PRO A 34 8.16 -8.46 -12.32
C PRO A 34 9.03 -7.72 -13.35
N PRO A 35 8.98 -6.38 -13.39
CA PRO A 35 9.89 -5.61 -14.23
C PRO A 35 11.33 -5.94 -13.86
N THR A 36 12.21 -5.97 -14.87
CA THR A 36 13.65 -6.17 -14.66
C THR A 36 14.21 -4.98 -13.91
N LEU A 37 14.21 -5.08 -12.59
CA LEU A 37 15.11 -4.30 -11.76
C LEU A 37 16.52 -4.82 -12.02
N ALA A 38 17.56 -4.03 -11.73
CA ALA A 38 18.93 -4.49 -11.73
C ALA A 38 19.18 -5.50 -10.57
N VAL A 39 18.39 -6.57 -10.55
CA VAL A 39 18.42 -7.65 -9.57
C VAL A 39 19.80 -8.28 -9.64
N GLY A 40 20.45 -8.41 -8.49
CA GLY A 40 21.81 -8.94 -8.39
C GLY A 40 22.94 -7.94 -8.61
N ILE A 41 22.71 -6.71 -9.10
CA ILE A 41 23.79 -5.69 -9.13
C ILE A 41 24.17 -5.30 -7.71
N ARG A 42 23.18 -5.09 -6.84
CA ARG A 42 23.42 -4.80 -5.42
C ARG A 42 24.17 -5.94 -4.73
N ASP A 43 23.75 -7.19 -4.98
CA ASP A 43 24.40 -8.36 -4.37
C ASP A 43 25.83 -8.52 -4.88
N ARG A 44 26.05 -8.34 -6.19
CA ARG A 44 27.37 -8.38 -6.82
C ARG A 44 28.31 -7.29 -6.29
N ILE A 45 27.81 -6.09 -6.05
CA ILE A 45 28.57 -4.99 -5.44
C ILE A 45 28.90 -5.35 -3.98
N ASN A 46 27.91 -5.80 -3.20
CA ASN A 46 28.09 -6.11 -1.78
C ASN A 46 28.89 -7.39 -1.51
N SER A 47 28.99 -8.31 -2.47
CA SER A 47 29.76 -9.56 -2.36
C SER A 47 31.22 -9.41 -2.77
N ALA A 48 31.64 -8.23 -3.24
CA ALA A 48 33.01 -8.02 -3.67
C ALA A 48 33.99 -8.09 -2.47
N PRO A 49 35.17 -8.71 -2.62
CA PRO A 49 36.16 -8.79 -1.55
C PRO A 49 36.60 -7.42 -1.06
N THR A 50 36.75 -7.27 0.26
CA THR A 50 37.30 -6.05 0.86
C THR A 50 38.83 -6.01 0.73
N VAL A 51 39.41 -4.82 0.86
CA VAL A 51 40.89 -4.67 0.84
C VAL A 51 41.55 -5.52 1.92
N HIS A 52 40.93 -5.63 3.11
CA HIS A 52 41.47 -6.41 4.21
C HIS A 52 41.47 -7.92 3.93
N GLN A 53 40.40 -8.45 3.32
CA GLN A 53 40.31 -9.86 2.94
C GLN A 53 41.38 -10.20 1.89
N VAL A 54 41.50 -9.38 0.85
CA VAL A 54 42.51 -9.58 -0.21
C VAL A 54 43.93 -9.44 0.35
N ALA A 55 44.18 -8.47 1.24
CA ALA A 55 45.49 -8.30 1.87
C ALA A 55 45.89 -9.51 2.75
N ALA A 56 44.94 -10.11 3.47
CA ALA A 56 45.19 -11.31 4.27
C ALA A 56 45.55 -12.51 3.37
N GLU A 57 44.77 -12.75 2.30
CA GLU A 57 45.07 -13.80 1.32
C GLU A 57 46.44 -13.62 0.67
N LEU A 58 46.79 -12.38 0.31
CA LEU A 58 48.08 -12.06 -0.29
C LEU A 58 49.24 -12.26 0.70
N ALA A 59 49.06 -11.92 1.98
CA ALA A 59 50.09 -12.14 3.00
C ALA A 59 50.44 -13.62 3.15
N ASP A 60 49.43 -14.51 3.14
CA ASP A 60 49.65 -15.96 3.16
C ASP A 60 50.35 -16.46 1.89
N GLN A 61 49.96 -15.94 0.72
CA GLN A 61 50.59 -16.29 -0.57
C GLN A 61 52.05 -15.84 -0.66
N ALA A 62 52.39 -14.68 -0.09
CA ALA A 62 53.74 -14.14 -0.06
C ALA A 62 54.75 -15.08 0.61
N LEU A 63 54.30 -15.88 1.60
CA LEU A 63 55.16 -16.81 2.34
C LEU A 63 55.58 -18.04 1.53
N THR A 64 54.91 -18.32 0.41
CA THR A 64 55.11 -19.55 -0.37
C THR A 64 55.40 -19.30 -1.85
N THR A 65 55.46 -18.03 -2.27
CA THR A 65 55.70 -17.69 -3.68
C THR A 65 57.12 -18.04 -4.13
N THR A 66 57.25 -18.56 -5.34
CA THR A 66 58.54 -18.84 -6.00
C THR A 66 58.96 -17.75 -6.98
N ASN A 67 58.08 -16.78 -7.28
CA ASN A 67 58.36 -15.65 -8.16
C ASN A 67 57.88 -14.33 -7.51
N PRO A 68 58.73 -13.67 -6.70
CA PRO A 68 58.33 -12.48 -5.94
C PRO A 68 57.92 -11.27 -6.79
N ASP A 69 58.58 -11.04 -7.93
CA ASP A 69 58.34 -9.86 -8.76
C ASP A 69 57.00 -9.95 -9.51
N GLU A 70 56.69 -11.12 -10.08
CA GLU A 70 55.39 -11.39 -10.71
C GLU A 70 54.26 -11.36 -9.67
N TRP A 71 54.49 -11.97 -8.50
CA TRP A 71 53.54 -11.93 -7.40
C TRP A 71 53.24 -10.50 -6.94
N TYR A 72 54.25 -9.63 -6.87
CA TYR A 72 54.08 -8.24 -6.41
C TYR A 72 53.16 -7.44 -7.35
N GLU A 73 53.33 -7.57 -8.66
CA GLU A 73 52.49 -6.87 -9.64
C GLU A 73 51.04 -7.38 -9.63
N GLU A 74 50.83 -8.71 -9.53
CA GLU A 74 49.49 -9.29 -9.39
C GLU A 74 48.81 -8.87 -8.08
N ALA A 75 49.58 -8.83 -6.98
CA ALA A 75 49.10 -8.39 -5.67
C ALA A 75 48.63 -6.92 -5.72
N LEU A 76 49.37 -6.05 -6.41
CA LEU A 76 48.98 -4.65 -6.60
C LEU A 76 47.66 -4.51 -7.37
N ASP A 77 47.46 -5.28 -8.44
CA ASP A 77 46.21 -5.22 -9.22
C ASP A 77 45.01 -5.74 -8.43
N ARG A 78 45.18 -6.85 -7.70
CA ARG A 78 44.15 -7.40 -6.80
C ARG A 78 43.76 -6.40 -5.71
N LEU A 79 44.75 -5.73 -5.10
CA LEU A 79 44.49 -4.69 -4.09
C LEU A 79 43.79 -3.46 -4.70
N ARG A 80 44.20 -3.00 -5.88
CA ARG A 80 43.52 -1.88 -6.59
C ARG A 80 42.07 -2.21 -6.91
N THR A 81 41.80 -3.43 -7.38
CA THR A 81 40.45 -3.91 -7.66
C THR A 81 39.60 -3.96 -6.38
N ALA A 82 40.15 -4.48 -5.28
CA ALA A 82 39.47 -4.50 -3.98
C ALA A 82 39.19 -3.08 -3.45
N GLN A 83 40.14 -2.15 -3.58
CA GLN A 83 39.97 -0.74 -3.22
C GLN A 83 38.85 -0.08 -4.03
N ALA A 84 38.83 -0.30 -5.35
CA ALA A 84 37.79 0.22 -6.23
C ALA A 84 36.41 -0.37 -5.91
N ALA A 85 36.35 -1.68 -5.63
CA ALA A 85 35.12 -2.36 -5.25
C ALA A 85 34.58 -1.85 -3.90
N GLU A 86 35.45 -1.68 -2.89
CA GLU A 86 35.05 -1.15 -1.58
C GLU A 86 34.56 0.31 -1.68
N ALA A 87 35.25 1.14 -2.48
CA ALA A 87 34.80 2.50 -2.78
C ALA A 87 33.44 2.53 -3.50
N LEU A 88 33.23 1.64 -4.48
CA LEU A 88 31.96 1.47 -5.17
C LEU A 88 30.86 1.02 -4.20
N THR A 89 31.11 0.02 -3.36
CA THR A 89 30.14 -0.48 -2.36
C THR A 89 29.69 0.62 -1.42
N LYS A 90 30.63 1.44 -0.93
CA LYS A 90 30.31 2.59 -0.09
C LYS A 90 29.46 3.62 -0.84
N ALA A 91 29.93 4.06 -2.01
CA ALA A 91 29.22 5.06 -2.81
C ALA A 91 27.83 4.57 -3.26
N PHE A 92 27.73 3.31 -3.67
CA PHE A 92 26.47 2.69 -4.08
C PHE A 92 25.49 2.63 -2.91
N ASN A 93 25.89 2.11 -1.74
CA ASN A 93 24.99 2.01 -0.59
C ASN A 93 24.54 3.39 -0.07
N THR A 94 25.40 4.41 -0.16
CA THR A 94 25.00 5.80 0.15
C THR A 94 23.95 6.33 -0.83
N ASN A 95 24.08 6.09 -2.13
CA ASN A 95 23.22 6.68 -3.16
C ASN A 95 22.01 5.81 -3.55
N TYR A 96 22.00 4.52 -3.19
CA TYR A 96 21.00 3.56 -3.63
C TYR A 96 19.60 3.94 -3.16
N GLN A 97 19.44 4.33 -1.91
CA GLN A 97 18.12 4.71 -1.37
C GLN A 97 17.54 5.94 -2.09
N ASP A 98 18.37 6.92 -2.44
CA ASP A 98 17.94 8.09 -3.19
C ASP A 98 17.60 7.76 -4.66
N ALA A 99 18.30 6.81 -5.26
CA ALA A 99 17.90 6.27 -6.57
C ALA A 99 16.55 5.55 -6.48
N VAL A 100 16.35 4.66 -5.49
CA VAL A 100 15.09 3.95 -5.28
C VAL A 100 13.94 4.95 -5.08
N ARG A 101 14.09 5.94 -4.19
CA ARG A 101 13.06 6.96 -3.94
C ARG A 101 12.65 7.72 -5.21
N ARG A 102 13.60 8.01 -6.12
CA ARG A 102 13.32 8.67 -7.40
C ARG A 102 12.56 7.79 -8.39
N HIS A 103 12.82 6.50 -8.42
CA HIS A 103 12.22 5.57 -9.40
C HIS A 103 10.94 4.89 -8.93
N VAL A 104 10.73 4.77 -7.61
CA VAL A 104 9.55 4.12 -7.02
C VAL A 104 8.21 4.64 -7.59
N PRO A 105 7.97 5.96 -7.74
CA PRO A 105 6.70 6.44 -8.26
C PRO A 105 6.38 5.92 -9.67
N ALA A 106 7.39 5.85 -10.55
CA ALA A 106 7.23 5.31 -11.90
C ALA A 106 6.96 3.79 -11.87
N LEU A 107 7.69 3.05 -11.03
CA LEU A 107 7.46 1.61 -10.84
C LEU A 107 6.06 1.32 -10.27
N GLN A 108 5.56 2.16 -9.36
CA GLN A 108 4.21 2.03 -8.83
C GLN A 108 3.14 2.33 -9.88
N ALA A 109 3.35 3.32 -10.74
CA ALA A 109 2.43 3.64 -11.82
C ALA A 109 2.33 2.45 -12.80
N GLN A 110 3.48 1.94 -13.25
CA GLN A 110 3.52 0.75 -14.10
C GLN A 110 2.89 -0.47 -13.42
N ALA A 111 3.21 -0.72 -12.15
CA ALA A 111 2.60 -1.83 -11.40
C ALA A 111 1.08 -1.70 -11.26
N ALA A 112 0.55 -0.49 -11.06
CA ALA A 112 -0.89 -0.28 -11.01
C ALA A 112 -1.55 -0.65 -12.35
N GLU A 113 -0.96 -0.26 -13.47
CA GLU A 113 -1.43 -0.60 -14.82
C GLU A 113 -1.38 -2.12 -15.05
N ASP A 114 -0.22 -2.75 -14.82
CA ASP A 114 -0.01 -4.18 -15.04
C ASP A 114 -0.91 -5.06 -14.16
N LEU A 115 -1.18 -4.63 -12.93
CA LEU A 115 -2.03 -5.36 -11.97
C LEU A 115 -3.53 -5.10 -12.15
N THR A 116 -3.93 -4.10 -12.94
CA THR A 116 -5.34 -3.73 -13.14
C THR A 116 -6.21 -4.90 -13.64
N PRO A 117 -5.81 -5.71 -14.64
CA PRO A 117 -6.62 -6.84 -15.09
C PRO A 117 -6.84 -7.89 -13.99
N VAL A 118 -5.80 -8.18 -13.20
CA VAL A 118 -5.87 -9.13 -12.07
C VAL A 118 -6.77 -8.56 -10.97
N PHE A 119 -6.60 -7.28 -10.65
CA PHE A 119 -7.48 -6.57 -9.71
C PHE A 119 -8.94 -6.69 -10.12
N ASN A 120 -9.28 -6.33 -11.36
CA ASN A 120 -10.65 -6.35 -11.87
C ASN A 120 -11.29 -7.74 -11.82
N LYS A 121 -10.50 -8.79 -12.11
CA LYS A 121 -10.95 -10.18 -11.96
C LYS A 121 -11.35 -10.49 -10.51
N HIS A 122 -10.52 -10.13 -9.54
CA HIS A 122 -10.79 -10.40 -8.12
C HIS A 122 -11.88 -9.49 -7.54
N ALA A 123 -11.96 -8.22 -7.95
CA ALA A 123 -13.03 -7.30 -7.58
C ALA A 123 -14.39 -7.82 -8.07
N LYS A 124 -14.47 -8.27 -9.33
CA LYS A 124 -15.69 -8.89 -9.89
C LYS A 124 -16.08 -10.16 -9.14
N ALA A 125 -15.11 -11.02 -8.83
CA ALA A 125 -15.35 -12.24 -8.06
C ALA A 125 -15.86 -11.93 -6.63
N LEU A 126 -15.27 -10.93 -5.97
CA LEU A 126 -15.72 -10.46 -4.67
C LEU A 126 -17.14 -9.91 -4.73
N THR A 127 -17.46 -9.04 -5.70
CA THR A 127 -18.82 -8.49 -5.90
C THR A 127 -19.84 -9.60 -6.15
N ALA A 128 -19.50 -10.62 -6.94
CA ALA A 128 -20.40 -11.74 -7.19
C ALA A 128 -20.63 -12.60 -5.93
N ALA A 129 -19.56 -12.92 -5.19
CA ALA A 129 -19.63 -13.68 -3.95
C ALA A 129 -20.38 -12.92 -2.85
N ALA A 130 -20.05 -11.64 -2.65
CA ALA A 130 -20.59 -10.80 -1.58
C ALA A 130 -22.12 -10.68 -1.61
N LYS A 131 -22.75 -10.73 -2.79
CA LYS A 131 -24.21 -10.72 -2.95
C LYS A 131 -24.90 -11.96 -2.37
N LYS A 132 -24.19 -13.08 -2.30
CA LYS A 132 -24.73 -14.36 -1.81
C LYS A 132 -24.35 -14.64 -0.36
N LEU A 133 -23.22 -14.11 0.12
CA LEU A 133 -22.79 -14.28 1.50
C LEU A 133 -23.83 -13.77 2.51
N PRO A 134 -23.92 -14.37 3.71
CA PRO A 134 -24.77 -13.88 4.79
C PRO A 134 -24.55 -12.38 5.10
N ALA A 135 -25.62 -11.64 5.38
CA ALA A 135 -25.54 -10.19 5.55
C ALA A 135 -24.73 -9.77 6.79
N THR A 136 -24.94 -10.45 7.93
CA THR A 136 -24.39 -10.05 9.24
C THR A 136 -23.01 -10.62 9.54
N LYS A 137 -22.71 -11.84 9.07
CA LYS A 137 -21.43 -12.52 9.30
C LYS A 137 -20.90 -13.18 8.01
N PRO A 138 -20.58 -12.39 6.97
CA PRO A 138 -20.20 -12.94 5.67
C PRO A 138 -18.90 -13.76 5.71
N LEU A 139 -18.06 -13.58 6.73
CA LEU A 139 -16.77 -14.25 6.87
C LEU A 139 -16.72 -15.30 8.00
N ASP A 140 -17.86 -15.62 8.60
CA ASP A 140 -17.98 -16.71 9.57
C ASP A 140 -18.22 -18.03 8.83
N MET A 141 -17.31 -19.00 8.98
CA MET A 141 -17.40 -20.27 8.25
C MET A 141 -18.66 -21.05 8.62
N ALA A 142 -19.07 -21.06 9.89
CA ALA A 142 -20.25 -21.82 10.33
C ALA A 142 -21.53 -21.22 9.72
N ALA A 143 -21.66 -19.88 9.74
CA ALA A 143 -22.79 -19.19 9.11
C ALA A 143 -22.85 -19.45 7.59
N ASN A 144 -21.71 -19.57 6.92
CA ASN A 144 -21.66 -19.89 5.50
C ASN A 144 -21.96 -21.36 5.19
N VAL A 145 -21.66 -22.30 6.10
CA VAL A 145 -22.06 -23.70 5.96
C VAL A 145 -23.57 -23.82 6.12
N GLU A 146 -24.15 -23.15 7.12
CA GLU A 146 -25.61 -23.12 7.33
C GLU A 146 -26.38 -22.49 6.16
N ALA A 147 -25.80 -21.47 5.53
CA ALA A 147 -26.38 -20.79 4.37
C ALA A 147 -26.06 -21.45 3.01
N ASP A 148 -25.29 -22.54 2.99
CA ASP A 148 -24.80 -23.22 1.77
C ASP A 148 -24.01 -22.30 0.81
N THR A 149 -23.17 -21.41 1.38
CA THR A 149 -22.36 -20.41 0.65
C THR A 149 -20.86 -20.63 0.83
N ALA A 150 -20.43 -21.86 1.08
CA ALA A 150 -19.03 -22.20 1.33
C ALA A 150 -18.09 -21.86 0.14
N ALA A 151 -18.59 -21.98 -1.10
CA ALA A 151 -17.84 -21.64 -2.31
C ALA A 151 -17.60 -20.13 -2.43
N GLU A 152 -18.63 -19.33 -2.17
CA GLU A 152 -18.55 -17.87 -2.14
C GLU A 152 -17.67 -17.38 -1.01
N TYR A 153 -17.73 -18.02 0.16
CA TYR A 153 -16.85 -17.72 1.28
C TYR A 153 -15.38 -17.86 0.88
N LYS A 154 -15.00 -19.00 0.28
CA LYS A 154 -13.64 -19.22 -0.21
C LYS A 154 -13.23 -18.19 -1.27
N THR A 155 -14.15 -17.88 -2.19
CA THR A 155 -13.94 -16.88 -3.25
C THR A 155 -13.68 -15.49 -2.67
N ALA A 156 -14.49 -15.06 -1.69
CA ALA A 156 -14.33 -13.77 -1.02
C ALA A 156 -13.00 -13.70 -0.25
N ARG A 157 -12.62 -14.76 0.48
CA ARG A 157 -11.30 -14.82 1.16
C ARG A 157 -10.14 -14.65 0.19
N THR A 158 -10.14 -15.39 -0.91
CA THR A 158 -9.08 -15.31 -1.94
C THR A 158 -9.05 -13.93 -2.59
N ALA A 159 -10.22 -13.35 -2.88
CA ALA A 159 -10.30 -12.01 -3.45
C ALA A 159 -9.76 -10.95 -2.47
N LEU A 160 -10.21 -10.94 -1.20
CA LEU A 160 -9.73 -9.99 -0.19
C LEU A 160 -8.20 -10.04 0.00
N ALA A 161 -7.63 -11.25 0.08
CA ALA A 161 -6.18 -11.44 0.17
C ALA A 161 -5.43 -10.87 -1.05
N MET A 162 -5.95 -11.10 -2.25
CA MET A 162 -5.33 -10.56 -3.48
C MET A 162 -5.46 -9.03 -3.56
N LEU A 163 -6.61 -8.46 -3.20
CA LEU A 163 -6.80 -7.01 -3.13
C LEU A 163 -5.85 -6.38 -2.10
N GLY A 164 -5.63 -7.03 -0.95
CA GLY A 164 -4.63 -6.62 0.05
C GLY A 164 -3.20 -6.65 -0.48
N THR A 165 -2.86 -7.72 -1.22
CA THR A 165 -1.55 -7.90 -1.86
C THR A 165 -1.27 -6.84 -2.93
N ILE A 166 -2.28 -6.49 -3.74
CA ILE A 166 -2.18 -5.41 -4.74
C ILE A 166 -2.08 -4.05 -4.04
N ALA A 167 -2.86 -3.80 -2.99
CA ALA A 167 -2.80 -2.56 -2.22
C ALA A 167 -1.41 -2.31 -1.56
N SER A 168 -0.63 -3.36 -1.33
CA SER A 168 0.72 -3.29 -0.75
C SER A 168 1.77 -2.67 -1.66
N ILE A 169 1.51 -2.46 -2.96
CA ILE A 169 2.46 -1.70 -3.80
C ILE A 169 2.60 -0.24 -3.31
N TYR A 170 1.68 0.23 -2.48
CA TYR A 170 1.74 1.55 -1.86
C TYR A 170 2.23 1.49 -0.42
N THR A 171 3.08 2.44 -0.06
CA THR A 171 3.43 2.69 1.34
C THR A 171 2.19 3.05 2.16
N ALA A 172 2.17 2.62 3.41
CA ALA A 172 1.18 3.10 4.36
C ALA A 172 1.37 4.62 4.54
N ALA A 173 0.31 5.41 4.43
CA ALA A 173 0.46 6.86 4.68
C ALA A 173 0.72 7.12 6.17
N VAL A 174 1.42 8.21 6.44
CA VAL A 174 1.71 8.72 7.78
C VAL A 174 0.39 9.02 8.52
N PRO A 175 0.27 8.69 9.81
CA PRO A 175 -0.92 9.05 10.60
C PRO A 175 -1.17 10.57 10.57
N GLY A 176 -2.44 10.99 10.43
CA GLY A 176 -2.80 12.40 10.54
C GLY A 176 -4.12 12.76 9.88
N GLU A 177 -4.10 12.98 8.56
CA GLU A 177 -5.20 13.67 7.86
C GLU A 177 -6.42 12.78 7.54
N VAL A 178 -6.23 11.46 7.50
CA VAL A 178 -7.26 10.47 7.15
C VAL A 178 -7.26 9.35 8.19
N PRO A 179 -8.44 8.85 8.63
CA PRO A 179 -8.50 7.68 9.50
C PRO A 179 -7.67 6.51 8.96
N VAL A 180 -6.87 5.88 9.83
CA VAL A 180 -5.91 4.84 9.43
C VAL A 180 -6.58 3.70 8.66
N ALA A 181 -7.74 3.24 9.11
CA ALA A 181 -8.50 2.19 8.44
C ALA A 181 -8.94 2.58 7.02
N LEU A 182 -9.45 3.80 6.82
CA LEU A 182 -9.80 4.31 5.50
C LEU A 182 -8.57 4.42 4.59
N ASN A 183 -7.46 4.95 5.11
CA ASN A 183 -6.20 5.06 4.37
C ASN A 183 -5.66 3.69 3.93
N ARG A 184 -5.96 2.61 4.67
CA ARG A 184 -5.63 1.25 4.25
C ARG A 184 -6.37 0.87 2.97
N LEU A 185 -7.64 1.28 2.83
CA LEU A 185 -8.53 0.94 1.70
C LEU A 185 -8.32 1.78 0.42
N LEU A 186 -7.85 3.03 0.53
CA LEU A 186 -7.75 3.95 -0.62
C LEU A 186 -7.03 3.41 -1.87
N PRO A 187 -5.99 2.56 -1.77
CA PRO A 187 -5.37 1.95 -2.95
C PRO A 187 -6.31 1.09 -3.81
N VAL A 188 -7.41 0.60 -3.24
CA VAL A 188 -8.33 -0.36 -3.89
C VAL A 188 -9.78 0.09 -3.90
N VAL A 189 -10.06 1.26 -3.33
CA VAL A 189 -11.41 1.85 -3.26
C VAL A 189 -11.40 3.23 -3.91
N HIS A 190 -12.28 3.45 -4.88
CA HIS A 190 -12.63 4.76 -5.40
C HIS A 190 -13.68 5.41 -4.49
N LEU A 191 -13.52 6.70 -4.23
CA LEU A 191 -14.41 7.48 -3.38
C LEU A 191 -15.23 8.46 -4.23
N PRO A 192 -16.51 8.70 -3.89
CA PRO A 192 -17.29 9.76 -4.50
C PRO A 192 -16.71 11.14 -4.14
N ALA A 193 -17.13 12.17 -4.86
CA ALA A 193 -16.79 13.55 -4.51
C ALA A 193 -17.23 13.88 -3.07
N ALA A 194 -16.36 14.56 -2.33
CA ALA A 194 -16.60 14.99 -0.96
C ALA A 194 -16.69 16.52 -0.88
N VAL A 195 -17.64 17.00 -0.08
CA VAL A 195 -17.80 18.43 0.25
C VAL A 195 -17.57 18.61 1.74
N LYS A 196 -16.91 19.70 2.14
CA LYS A 196 -16.75 20.05 3.56
C LYS A 196 -18.12 20.29 4.18
N GLU A 197 -18.35 19.70 5.35
CA GLU A 197 -19.56 19.96 6.12
C GLU A 197 -19.52 21.39 6.66
N GLN A 198 -20.49 22.20 6.27
CA GLN A 198 -20.63 23.56 6.74
C GLN A 198 -21.52 23.57 7.97
N VAL A 199 -20.95 24.01 9.09
CA VAL A 199 -21.63 24.04 10.38
C VAL A 199 -21.77 25.47 10.87
N ALA A 200 -22.96 25.84 11.30
CA ALA A 200 -23.20 27.03 12.10
C ALA A 200 -23.27 26.63 13.58
N ARG A 201 -22.66 27.45 14.43
CA ARG A 201 -22.80 27.34 15.88
C ARG A 201 -23.16 28.71 16.44
N SER A 202 -24.37 28.83 16.94
CA SER A 202 -24.82 29.98 17.75
C SER A 202 -24.62 29.65 19.23
N MET A 203 -24.34 30.67 20.06
CA MET A 203 -24.16 30.48 21.50
C MET A 203 -25.43 29.88 22.12
N GLY A 204 -25.31 28.67 22.70
CA GLY A 204 -26.42 27.96 23.36
C GLY A 204 -27.24 27.01 22.49
N GLU A 205 -26.96 26.93 21.18
CA GLU A 205 -27.68 26.04 20.25
C GLU A 205 -26.85 24.81 19.85
N SER A 206 -27.54 23.74 19.42
CA SER A 206 -26.90 22.56 18.81
C SER A 206 -26.24 22.92 17.48
N VAL A 207 -25.20 22.18 17.10
CA VAL A 207 -24.52 22.38 15.81
C VAL A 207 -25.51 22.14 14.68
N LYS A 208 -25.72 23.16 13.83
CA LYS A 208 -26.61 23.10 12.67
C LYS A 208 -25.79 22.90 11.40
N VAL A 209 -26.12 21.85 10.65
CA VAL A 209 -25.52 21.58 9.33
C VAL A 209 -26.25 22.40 8.27
N LEU A 210 -25.52 23.19 7.50
CA LEU A 210 -26.08 24.14 6.54
C LEU A 210 -26.22 23.58 5.12
N ASN A 211 -25.37 22.61 4.74
CA ASN A 211 -25.29 22.08 3.37
C ASN A 211 -25.67 20.60 3.26
N GLU A 212 -26.65 20.17 4.07
CA GLU A 212 -27.11 18.78 4.24
C GLU A 212 -27.31 18.01 2.92
N SER A 213 -27.98 18.63 1.94
CA SER A 213 -28.29 18.01 0.64
C SER A 213 -27.07 17.68 -0.21
N SER A 214 -25.90 18.28 0.09
CA SER A 214 -24.65 18.08 -0.65
C SER A 214 -23.70 17.09 0.05
N LEU A 215 -24.12 16.48 1.18
CA LEU A 215 -23.24 15.65 2.02
C LEU A 215 -23.33 14.15 1.76
N THR A 216 -24.08 13.68 0.76
CA THR A 216 -24.25 12.25 0.48
C THR A 216 -22.91 11.51 0.34
N GLY A 217 -22.02 12.00 -0.53
CA GLY A 217 -20.69 11.41 -0.71
C GLY A 217 -19.81 11.52 0.54
N THR A 218 -19.84 12.67 1.22
CA THR A 218 -19.12 12.90 2.48
C THR A 218 -19.55 11.92 3.58
N ARG A 219 -20.86 11.63 3.70
CA ARG A 219 -21.41 10.68 4.66
C ARG A 219 -21.07 9.25 4.31
N ALA A 220 -21.13 8.87 3.04
CA ALA A 220 -20.72 7.54 2.59
C ALA A 220 -19.24 7.26 2.95
N ILE A 221 -18.35 8.23 2.75
CA ILE A 221 -16.92 8.11 3.10
C ILE A 221 -16.72 7.97 4.62
N ARG A 222 -17.45 8.75 5.43
CA ARG A 222 -17.37 8.66 6.89
C ARG A 222 -17.92 7.34 7.43
N GLN A 223 -19.03 6.86 6.86
CA GLN A 223 -19.60 5.57 7.22
C GLN A 223 -18.61 4.44 6.88
N LEU A 224 -18.02 4.46 5.68
CA LEU A 224 -16.97 3.52 5.30
C LEU A 224 -15.79 3.55 6.28
N ALA A 225 -15.34 4.75 6.70
CA ALA A 225 -14.25 4.88 7.65
C ALA A 225 -14.58 4.30 9.02
N ALA A 226 -15.81 4.50 9.50
CA ALA A 226 -16.30 3.94 10.76
C ALA A 226 -16.38 2.41 10.68
N ASP A 227 -16.98 1.86 9.62
CA ASP A 227 -17.12 0.42 9.45
C ASP A 227 -15.77 -0.27 9.27
N ALA A 228 -14.86 0.33 8.50
CA ALA A 228 -13.52 -0.21 8.27
C ALA A 228 -12.63 -0.20 9.53
N LYS A 229 -12.93 0.69 10.49
CA LYS A 229 -12.25 0.72 11.78
C LYS A 229 -12.64 -0.49 12.64
N GLU A 230 -13.90 -0.91 12.57
CA GLU A 230 -14.41 -2.08 13.29
C GLU A 230 -13.98 -3.38 12.61
N ASP A 231 -14.19 -3.47 11.28
CA ASP A 231 -13.81 -4.63 10.46
C ASP A 231 -13.57 -4.20 9.00
N ILE A 232 -12.30 -4.19 8.62
CA ILE A 232 -11.86 -3.78 7.27
C ILE A 232 -12.31 -4.76 6.17
N ASP A 233 -12.43 -6.06 6.49
CA ASP A 233 -12.84 -7.08 5.54
C ASP A 233 -14.34 -6.97 5.27
N LEU A 234 -15.13 -6.79 6.33
CA LEU A 234 -16.57 -6.55 6.23
C LEU A 234 -16.87 -5.25 5.47
N ALA A 235 -16.11 -4.18 5.72
CA ALA A 235 -16.24 -2.93 4.98
C ALA A 235 -16.00 -3.12 3.48
N LEU A 236 -14.97 -3.87 3.07
CA LEU A 236 -14.73 -4.20 1.66
C LEU A 236 -15.84 -5.04 1.04
N ILE A 237 -16.41 -6.00 1.78
CA ILE A 237 -17.58 -6.77 1.34
C ILE A 237 -18.78 -5.85 1.14
N ASN A 238 -19.00 -4.89 2.03
CA ASN A 238 -20.09 -3.92 1.93
C ASN A 238 -19.89 -2.94 0.78
N VAL A 239 -18.64 -2.54 0.46
CA VAL A 239 -18.31 -1.83 -0.79
C VAL A 239 -18.69 -2.68 -1.99
N ALA A 240 -18.32 -3.97 -1.99
CA ALA A 240 -18.64 -4.89 -3.08
C ALA A 240 -20.14 -5.14 -3.25
N ARG A 241 -20.94 -5.02 -2.17
CA ARG A 241 -22.41 -5.06 -2.18
C ARG A 241 -23.06 -3.74 -2.62
N GLY A 242 -22.31 -2.63 -2.65
CA GLY A 242 -22.82 -1.30 -2.98
C GLY A 242 -23.53 -0.60 -1.81
N HIS A 243 -23.18 -0.92 -0.56
CA HIS A 243 -23.79 -0.30 0.63
C HIS A 243 -23.42 1.17 0.82
N TYR A 244 -22.31 1.63 0.23
CA TYR A 244 -21.85 3.01 0.33
C TYR A 244 -22.03 3.69 -1.03
N GLU A 245 -22.88 4.72 -1.09
CA GLU A 245 -23.22 5.40 -2.34
C GLU A 245 -21.97 6.01 -3.01
N GLY A 246 -21.76 5.66 -4.28
CA GLY A 246 -20.64 6.17 -5.09
C GLY A 246 -19.25 5.60 -4.75
N VAL A 247 -19.13 4.75 -3.72
CA VAL A 247 -17.88 4.07 -3.38
C VAL A 247 -17.79 2.77 -4.18
N THR A 248 -16.68 2.53 -4.87
CA THR A 248 -16.49 1.33 -5.71
C THR A 248 -15.09 0.73 -5.55
N LEU A 249 -14.92 -0.54 -5.94
CA LEU A 249 -13.60 -1.18 -5.98
C LEU A 249 -12.86 -0.75 -7.26
N ALA A 250 -11.69 -0.13 -7.08
CA ALA A 250 -10.80 0.25 -8.17
C ALA A 250 -9.36 0.34 -7.65
N VAL A 251 -8.40 -0.25 -8.36
CA VAL A 251 -6.99 0.00 -8.08
C VAL A 251 -6.67 1.47 -8.40
N ALA A 252 -5.89 2.13 -7.55
CA ALA A 252 -5.44 3.50 -7.79
C ALA A 252 -4.18 3.51 -8.65
N THR A 253 -3.98 4.54 -9.45
CA THR A 253 -2.63 4.99 -9.83
C THR A 253 -2.03 5.86 -8.70
N PRO A 254 -0.72 6.20 -8.72
CA PRO A 254 -0.16 7.11 -7.73
C PRO A 254 -0.85 8.47 -7.66
N ASP A 255 -1.25 9.05 -8.80
CA ASP A 255 -1.96 10.33 -8.85
C ASP A 255 -3.39 10.20 -8.32
N GLU A 256 -4.11 9.15 -8.73
CA GLU A 256 -5.44 8.86 -8.19
C GLU A 256 -5.42 8.62 -6.68
N LEU A 257 -4.39 7.94 -6.15
CA LEU A 257 -4.27 7.71 -4.72
C LEU A 257 -4.09 9.03 -3.95
N ARG A 258 -3.34 9.99 -4.52
CA ARG A 258 -3.22 11.34 -3.95
C ARG A 258 -4.57 12.05 -3.95
N GLU A 259 -5.33 11.98 -5.04
CA GLU A 259 -6.68 12.56 -5.11
C GLU A 259 -7.65 11.90 -4.12
N ARG A 260 -7.69 10.56 -4.06
CA ARG A 260 -8.50 9.81 -3.08
C ARG A 260 -8.18 10.22 -1.64
N ARG A 261 -6.89 10.46 -1.32
CA ARG A 261 -6.48 10.99 0.00
C ARG A 261 -7.04 12.39 0.24
N ARG A 262 -6.93 13.31 -0.72
CA ARG A 262 -7.51 14.67 -0.62
C ARG A 262 -9.01 14.65 -0.41
N THR A 263 -9.73 13.77 -1.14
CA THR A 263 -11.17 13.57 -0.98
C THR A 263 -11.51 13.02 0.41
N ALA A 264 -10.76 12.04 0.89
CA ALA A 264 -10.92 11.48 2.24
C ALA A 264 -10.67 12.52 3.34
N THR A 265 -9.62 13.33 3.21
CA THR A 265 -9.32 14.45 4.12
C THR A 265 -10.48 15.46 4.10
N THR A 266 -10.94 15.86 2.91
CA THR A 266 -12.07 16.78 2.74
C THR A 266 -13.34 16.27 3.44
N ALA A 267 -13.64 14.98 3.30
CA ALA A 267 -14.82 14.38 3.95
C ALA A 267 -14.77 14.48 5.48
N HIS A 268 -13.58 14.48 6.09
CA HIS A 268 -13.42 14.55 7.55
C HIS A 268 -13.21 15.97 8.07
N GLN A 269 -13.18 16.97 7.19
CA GLN A 269 -13.12 18.37 7.58
C GLN A 269 -14.52 18.96 7.78
N ARG A 270 -14.59 19.92 8.70
CA ARG A 270 -15.75 20.78 8.93
C ARG A 270 -15.32 22.23 8.78
N GLU A 271 -16.18 23.03 8.19
CA GLU A 271 -16.00 24.47 8.05
C GLU A 271 -17.05 25.17 8.91
N GLN A 272 -16.62 26.05 9.81
CA GLN A 272 -17.54 26.88 10.57
C GLN A 272 -17.90 28.11 9.75
N VAL A 273 -19.20 28.31 9.50
CA VAL A 273 -19.72 29.44 8.72
C VAL A 273 -20.65 30.26 9.60
N ALA A 274 -20.59 31.59 9.48
CA ALA A 274 -21.53 32.47 10.17
C ALA A 274 -22.96 32.23 9.64
N GLU A 275 -23.93 32.09 10.54
CA GLU A 275 -25.34 32.05 10.13
C GLU A 275 -25.67 33.42 9.50
N GLY A 276 -26.17 33.43 8.25
CA GLY A 276 -26.46 34.67 7.53
C GLY A 276 -27.42 35.59 8.31
N PRO A 277 -27.51 36.89 7.96
CA PRO A 277 -28.30 37.85 8.73
C PRO A 277 -29.75 37.38 8.87
N ARG A 278 -30.22 37.24 10.12
CA ARG A 278 -31.62 36.96 10.42
C ARG A 278 -32.45 38.15 9.92
N VAL A 279 -33.18 37.95 8.82
CA VAL A 279 -34.16 38.94 8.36
C VAL A 279 -35.34 38.89 9.32
N TYR A 280 -35.36 39.82 10.28
CA TYR A 280 -36.53 40.06 11.11
C TYR A 280 -37.58 40.78 10.26
N VAL A 281 -38.60 40.04 9.81
CA VAL A 281 -39.83 40.65 9.29
C VAL A 281 -40.55 41.26 10.49
N ARG A 282 -40.64 42.58 10.52
CA ARG A 282 -41.49 43.34 11.47
C ARG A 282 -42.92 43.37 10.98
#